data_AF-A0A2N1QN43-F1
#
_entry.id   AF-A0A2N1QN43-F1
#
_cell.length_a   1.000
_cell.length_b   1.000
_cell.length_c   1.000
_cell.angle_alpha   90.00
_cell.angle_beta   90.00
_cell.angle_gamma   90.00
#
_symmetry.space_group_name_H-M   'P 1'
#
loop_
_entity.id
_entity.type
_entity.pdbx_description
1 polymer ?
#
loop_
_entity_poly.entity_id
_entity_poly.type
_entity_poly.pdbx_seq_one_letter_code
_entity_poly.pdbx_strand_id
1 'polypeptide(L)'
;MADTVRVRFAPSPTGALHIGGGHTALFNWLWARHTGGKFILRIEDTDRERSTKEYEDTIMSGMQWLGLDWDEGPDTGGPFGPYRQSERLSTYREAAERLLDEGKAYRDGEAVIFKVPQGVTLAFDDMVYGHIEMQSDTLKDVVMIKSDGMPTYNYAVVIDDHTMGITHVIRGEDHISNTPKQLLIYDALGWE
;
A
#
# COMPACT_ATOMS: atom_id res chain seq x y z
N MET A 1 23.92 2.60 8.96
CA MET A 1 23.06 2.57 10.16
C MET A 1 21.97 1.57 9.83
N ALA A 2 21.61 0.64 10.72
CA ALA A 2 20.50 -0.25 10.41
C ALA A 2 19.26 0.63 10.14
N ASP A 3 18.62 0.47 8.99
CA ASP A 3 17.46 1.27 8.64
C ASP A 3 16.39 1.06 9.71
N THR A 4 15.89 2.17 10.25
CA THR A 4 14.85 2.14 11.30
C THR A 4 13.64 1.39 10.75
N VAL A 5 13.17 0.35 11.45
CA VAL A 5 11.98 -0.39 11.04
C VAL A 5 10.79 0.55 10.93
N ARG A 6 10.09 0.49 9.81
CA ARG A 6 8.84 1.23 9.54
C ARG A 6 7.80 0.27 9.02
N VAL A 7 6.63 0.28 9.64
CA VAL A 7 5.49 -0.56 9.30
C VAL A 7 4.21 0.28 9.32
N ARG A 8 3.18 -0.18 8.61
CA ARG A 8 1.93 0.56 8.50
C ARG A 8 0.70 -0.32 8.63
N PHE A 9 -0.31 0.24 9.27
CA PHE A 9 -1.68 -0.20 9.15
C PHE A 9 -2.40 0.70 8.13
N ALA A 10 -2.93 0.10 7.07
CA ALA A 10 -3.48 0.82 5.93
C ALA A 10 -4.95 0.44 5.65
N PRO A 11 -5.91 0.81 6.50
CA PRO A 11 -7.31 0.46 6.32
C PRO A 11 -7.99 1.37 5.28
N SER A 12 -8.88 0.78 4.47
CA SER A 12 -9.85 1.55 3.69
C SER A 12 -11.04 1.93 4.59
N PRO A 13 -11.50 3.19 4.60
CA PRO A 13 -12.60 3.63 5.46
C PRO A 13 -13.96 3.30 4.83
N THR A 14 -14.18 2.01 4.51
CA THR A 14 -15.42 1.50 3.88
C THR A 14 -16.34 0.77 4.86
N GLY A 15 -16.03 0.85 6.15
CA GLY A 15 -16.74 0.21 7.24
C GLY A 15 -16.01 0.40 8.56
N ALA A 16 -16.61 -0.10 9.65
CA ALA A 16 -15.95 -0.10 10.96
C ALA A 16 -14.74 -1.04 11.01
N LEU A 17 -13.81 -0.78 11.94
CA LEU A 17 -12.68 -1.66 12.21
C LEU A 17 -13.17 -3.04 12.68
N HIS A 18 -13.01 -4.05 11.82
CA HIS A 18 -13.32 -5.43 12.18
C HIS A 18 -12.14 -6.13 12.86
N ILE A 19 -12.39 -7.29 13.47
CA ILE A 19 -11.40 -8.06 14.26
C ILE A 19 -10.13 -8.36 13.45
N GLY A 20 -10.26 -8.78 12.19
CA GLY A 20 -9.10 -9.00 11.32
C GLY A 20 -8.24 -7.75 11.07
N GLY A 21 -8.86 -6.58 10.94
CA GLY A 21 -8.15 -5.30 10.83
C GLY A 21 -7.44 -4.95 12.13
N GLY A 22 -8.13 -5.08 13.27
CA GLY A 22 -7.53 -4.87 14.59
C GLY A 22 -6.36 -5.83 14.88
N HIS A 23 -6.47 -7.09 14.45
CA HIS A 23 -5.39 -8.07 14.54
C HIS A 23 -4.18 -7.64 13.69
N THR A 24 -4.39 -7.23 12.44
CA THR A 24 -3.30 -6.74 11.57
C THR A 24 -2.63 -5.49 12.17
N ALA A 25 -3.41 -4.55 12.68
CA ALA A 25 -2.92 -3.35 13.34
C ALA A 25 -2.07 -3.70 14.57
N LEU A 26 -2.54 -4.62 15.41
CA LEU A 26 -1.82 -5.08 16.59
C LEU A 26 -0.44 -5.67 16.24
N PHE A 27 -0.34 -6.51 15.20
CA PHE A 27 0.96 -7.09 14.81
C PHE A 27 1.93 -6.04 14.29
N ASN A 28 1.47 -5.10 13.47
CA ASN A 28 2.30 -3.98 13.01
C ASN A 28 2.77 -3.14 14.22
N TRP A 29 1.85 -2.79 15.13
CA TRP A 29 2.17 -2.03 16.32
C TRP A 29 3.20 -2.76 17.21
N LEU A 30 2.99 -4.04 17.49
CA LEU A 30 3.91 -4.86 18.28
C LEU A 30 5.29 -4.95 17.62
N TRP A 31 5.35 -5.14 16.29
CA TRP A 31 6.62 -5.21 15.56
C TRP A 31 7.39 -3.89 15.64
N ALA A 32 6.71 -2.76 15.42
CA ALA A 32 7.30 -1.44 15.56
C ALA A 32 7.84 -1.21 16.99
N ARG A 33 7.02 -1.49 18.01
CA ARG A 33 7.42 -1.28 19.42
C ARG A 33 8.56 -2.21 19.85
N HIS A 34 8.53 -3.47 19.43
CA HIS A 34 9.57 -4.45 19.73
C HIS A 34 10.93 -4.06 19.13
N THR A 35 10.93 -3.52 17.91
CA THR A 35 12.14 -3.14 17.17
C THR A 35 12.61 -1.71 17.45
N GLY A 36 11.84 -0.91 18.21
CA GLY A 36 12.08 0.52 18.36
C GLY A 36 11.82 1.32 17.07
N GLY A 37 11.05 0.75 16.14
CA GLY A 37 10.67 1.34 14.86
C GLY A 37 9.47 2.28 14.93
N LYS A 38 8.89 2.57 13.76
CA LYS A 38 7.74 3.45 13.59
C LYS A 38 6.51 2.71 13.09
N PHE A 39 5.38 3.01 13.70
CA PHE A 39 4.06 2.52 13.28
C PHE A 39 3.24 3.64 12.67
N ILE A 40 2.88 3.49 11.39
CA ILE A 40 2.19 4.50 10.58
C ILE A 40 0.73 4.10 10.38
N LEU A 41 -0.20 5.04 10.52
CA LEU A 41 -1.59 4.93 10.07
C LEU A 41 -1.75 5.64 8.72
N ARG A 42 -2.14 4.90 7.67
CA ARG A 42 -2.44 5.46 6.35
C ARG A 42 -3.87 5.13 5.95
N ILE A 43 -4.66 6.12 5.55
CA ILE A 43 -6.05 5.90 5.15
C ILE A 43 -6.11 5.67 3.64
N GLU A 44 -6.63 4.51 3.24
CA GLU A 44 -6.77 4.11 1.84
C GLU A 44 -8.16 4.47 1.30
N ASP A 45 -8.40 5.76 1.11
CA ASP A 45 -9.66 6.39 0.71
C ASP A 45 -9.77 6.66 -0.81
N THR A 46 -9.11 5.83 -1.63
CA THR A 46 -9.12 5.97 -3.09
C THR A 46 -10.45 5.59 -3.73
N ASP A 47 -11.24 4.77 -3.04
CA ASP A 47 -12.63 4.47 -3.40
C ASP A 47 -13.57 5.50 -2.76
N ARG A 48 -13.82 6.59 -3.48
CA ARG A 48 -14.64 7.71 -2.98
C ARG A 48 -16.11 7.37 -2.75
N GLU A 49 -16.63 6.33 -3.39
CA GLU A 49 -18.04 5.94 -3.24
C GLU A 49 -18.26 5.21 -1.92
N ARG A 50 -17.28 4.38 -1.51
CA ARG A 50 -17.37 3.58 -0.29
C ARG A 50 -16.68 4.23 0.92
N SER A 51 -15.76 5.16 0.68
CA SER A 51 -14.98 5.81 1.74
C SER A 51 -15.75 6.96 2.38
N THR A 52 -15.89 6.95 3.71
CA THR A 52 -16.54 8.04 4.45
C THR A 52 -15.68 8.52 5.61
N LYS A 53 -15.84 9.81 5.96
CA LYS A 53 -15.18 10.38 7.14
C LYS A 53 -15.63 9.70 8.44
N GLU A 54 -16.90 9.30 8.52
CA GLU A 54 -17.45 8.56 9.67
C GLU A 54 -16.74 7.22 9.89
N TYR A 55 -16.46 6.47 8.82
CA TYR A 55 -15.72 5.22 8.92
C TYR A 55 -14.26 5.43 9.26
N GLU A 56 -13.60 6.47 8.71
CA GLU A 56 -12.26 6.88 9.14
C GLU A 56 -12.23 7.16 10.65
N ASP A 57 -13.16 7.98 11.15
CA ASP A 57 -13.25 8.34 12.57
C ASP A 57 -13.51 7.11 13.46
N THR A 58 -14.35 6.18 12.99
CA THR A 58 -14.64 4.91 13.69
C THR A 58 -13.39 4.03 13.77
N ILE A 59 -12.61 3.93 12.69
CA ILE A 59 -11.35 3.18 12.66
C ILE A 59 -10.36 3.78 13.65
N MET A 60 -10.16 5.10 13.61
CA MET A 60 -9.22 5.81 14.50
C MET A 60 -9.64 5.67 15.96
N SER A 61 -10.92 5.81 16.27
CA SER A 61 -11.46 5.64 17.62
C SER A 61 -11.29 4.20 18.12
N GLY A 62 -11.51 3.20 17.25
CA GLY A 62 -11.30 1.79 17.57
C GLY A 62 -9.84 1.46 17.88
N MET A 63 -8.92 2.02 17.11
CA MET A 63 -7.47 1.90 17.34
C MET A 63 -7.06 2.53 18.69
N GLN A 64 -7.55 3.73 18.99
CA GLN A 64 -7.30 4.41 20.27
C GLN A 64 -7.88 3.62 21.45
N TRP A 65 -9.08 3.07 21.32
CA TRP A 65 -9.71 2.24 22.35
C TRP A 65 -8.91 0.96 22.64
N LEU A 66 -8.30 0.36 21.61
CA LEU A 66 -7.39 -0.77 21.76
C LEU A 66 -6.03 -0.39 22.35
N GLY A 67 -5.72 0.90 22.51
CA GLY A 67 -4.43 1.40 22.97
C GLY A 67 -3.33 1.32 21.92
N LEU A 68 -3.69 1.26 20.63
CA LEU A 68 -2.75 1.18 19.50
C LEU A 68 -2.48 2.58 18.94
N ASP A 69 -1.58 3.32 19.58
CA ASP A 69 -1.13 4.63 19.12
C ASP A 69 -0.26 4.52 17.85
N TRP A 70 -0.31 5.51 16.96
CA TRP A 70 0.54 5.60 15.77
C TRP A 70 1.50 6.78 15.86
N ASP A 71 2.73 6.56 15.35
CA ASP A 71 3.80 7.57 15.32
C ASP A 71 3.55 8.64 14.25
N GLU A 72 2.91 8.23 13.15
CA GLU A 72 2.60 9.08 11.99
C GLU A 72 1.21 8.74 11.47
N GLY A 73 0.45 9.75 11.06
CA GLY A 73 -0.92 9.52 10.61
C GLY A 73 -1.67 10.80 10.24
N PRO A 74 -2.96 10.68 9.89
CA PRO A 74 -3.74 11.78 9.33
C PRO A 74 -4.00 12.93 10.32
N ASP A 75 -3.95 12.66 11.61
CA ASP A 75 -4.17 13.60 12.72
C ASP A 75 -2.87 14.03 13.41
N THR A 76 -1.91 13.11 13.54
CA THR A 76 -0.61 13.39 14.15
C THR A 76 0.39 14.01 13.18
N GLY A 77 0.16 13.88 11.87
CA GLY A 77 1.08 14.31 10.83
C GLY A 77 2.32 13.43 10.78
N GLY A 78 3.41 13.98 10.25
CA GLY A 78 4.68 13.28 10.08
C GLY A 78 5.40 13.70 8.80
N PRO A 79 6.67 13.30 8.64
CA PRO A 79 7.52 13.80 7.55
C PRO A 79 7.15 13.27 6.16
N PHE A 80 6.34 12.22 6.07
CA PHE A 80 5.96 11.57 4.80
C PHE A 80 4.50 11.77 4.41
N GLY A 81 3.83 12.70 5.11
CA GLY A 81 2.45 13.07 4.80
C GLY A 81 2.28 13.62 3.38
N PRO A 82 1.04 13.76 2.90
CA PRO A 82 -0.20 13.47 3.61
C PRO A 82 -0.44 11.97 3.82
N TYR A 83 -1.22 11.59 4.85
CA TYR A 83 -1.48 10.20 5.23
C TYR A 83 -2.88 9.70 4.79
N ARG A 84 -3.59 10.47 3.97
CA ARG A 84 -4.76 10.01 3.21
C ARG A 84 -4.40 9.89 1.74
N GLN A 85 -4.75 8.78 1.10
CA GLN A 85 -4.39 8.57 -0.29
C GLN A 85 -5.07 9.58 -1.24
N SER A 86 -6.28 10.03 -0.92
CA SER A 86 -7.00 11.05 -1.69
C SER A 86 -6.27 12.40 -1.75
N GLU A 87 -5.35 12.66 -0.82
CA GLU A 87 -4.53 13.87 -0.73
C GLU A 87 -3.18 13.74 -1.46
N ARG A 88 -2.87 12.56 -2.03
CA ARG A 88 -1.56 12.22 -2.64
C ARG A 88 -1.59 12.06 -4.17
N LEU A 89 -2.63 12.56 -4.83
CA LEU A 89 -2.88 12.29 -6.25
C LEU A 89 -1.75 12.71 -7.20
N SER A 90 -0.99 13.76 -6.87
CA SER A 90 0.17 14.17 -7.68
C SER A 90 1.27 13.10 -7.69
N THR A 91 1.59 12.53 -6.52
CA THR A 91 2.62 11.50 -6.37
C THR A 91 2.34 10.28 -7.26
N TYR A 92 1.06 9.87 -7.32
CA TYR A 92 0.65 8.75 -8.16
C TYR A 92 0.73 9.07 -9.65
N ARG A 93 0.38 10.31 -10.05
CA ARG A 93 0.47 10.74 -11.45
C ARG A 93 1.92 10.81 -11.92
N GLU A 94 2.79 11.40 -11.11
CA GLU A 94 4.23 11.52 -11.42
C GLU A 94 4.88 10.16 -11.64
N ALA A 95 4.64 9.19 -10.76
CA ALA A 95 5.17 7.84 -10.92
C ALA A 95 4.57 7.11 -12.15
N ALA A 96 3.31 7.39 -12.49
CA ALA A 96 2.65 6.78 -13.64
C ALA A 96 3.16 7.37 -14.96
N GLU A 97 3.39 8.69 -14.98
CA GLU A 97 4.02 9.41 -16.09
C GLU A 97 5.42 8.89 -16.35
N ARG A 98 6.22 8.68 -15.30
CA ARG A 98 7.54 8.05 -15.44
C ARG A 98 7.46 6.67 -16.11
N LEU A 99 6.53 5.81 -15.68
CA LEU A 99 6.36 4.49 -16.29
C LEU A 99 5.85 4.55 -17.73
N LEU A 100 5.03 5.55 -18.08
CA LEU A 100 4.60 5.81 -19.45
C LEU A 100 5.78 6.25 -20.33
N ASP A 101 6.60 7.19 -19.85
CA ASP A 101 7.77 7.71 -20.57
C ASP A 101 8.82 6.63 -20.81
N GLU A 102 8.97 5.69 -19.86
CA GLU A 102 9.85 4.53 -19.98
C GLU A 102 9.25 3.39 -20.83
N GLY A 103 8.03 3.54 -21.34
CA GLY A 103 7.34 2.51 -22.15
C GLY A 103 6.93 1.25 -21.37
N LYS A 104 6.91 1.34 -20.03
CA LYS A 104 6.51 0.27 -19.09
C LYS A 104 5.02 0.29 -18.77
N ALA A 105 4.34 1.38 -19.12
CA ALA A 105 2.90 1.52 -19.04
C ALA A 105 2.32 2.03 -20.38
N TYR A 106 1.02 1.90 -20.56
CA TYR A 106 0.29 2.44 -21.71
C TYR A 106 -1.07 3.01 -21.27
N ARG A 107 -1.69 3.79 -22.17
CA ARG A 107 -3.04 4.34 -21.95
C ARG A 107 -4.08 3.51 -22.67
N ASP A 108 -5.22 3.29 -22.02
CA ASP A 108 -6.45 2.77 -22.62
C ASP A 108 -7.59 3.74 -22.27
N GLY A 109 -7.94 4.60 -23.24
CA GLY A 109 -8.69 5.82 -22.96
C GLY A 109 -7.97 6.70 -21.91
N GLU A 110 -8.69 7.07 -20.85
CA GLU A 110 -8.16 7.85 -19.72
C GLU A 110 -7.43 7.00 -18.68
N ALA A 111 -7.53 5.67 -18.75
CA ALA A 111 -6.87 4.79 -17.79
C ALA A 111 -5.38 4.66 -18.12
N VAL A 112 -4.56 4.49 -17.09
CA VAL A 112 -3.13 4.16 -17.22
C VAL A 112 -2.92 2.74 -16.72
N ILE A 113 -2.31 1.91 -17.56
CA ILE A 113 -2.17 0.47 -17.33
C ILE A 113 -0.69 0.10 -17.37
N PHE A 114 -0.20 -0.54 -16.31
CA PHE A 114 1.11 -1.13 -16.25
C PHE A 114 1.17 -2.39 -17.10
N LYS A 115 2.17 -2.45 -17.99
CA LYS A 115 2.40 -3.59 -18.88
C LYS A 115 3.22 -4.65 -18.15
N VAL A 116 2.60 -5.78 -17.84
CA VAL A 116 3.27 -6.86 -17.13
C VAL A 116 4.27 -7.57 -18.06
N PRO A 117 5.57 -7.62 -17.70
CA PRO A 117 6.56 -8.36 -18.48
C PRO A 117 6.24 -9.85 -18.45
N GLN A 118 6.37 -10.53 -19.59
CA GLN A 118 6.08 -11.95 -19.75
C GLN A 118 7.34 -12.80 -19.54
N GLY A 119 7.18 -14.07 -19.14
CA GLY A 119 8.31 -14.98 -18.89
C GLY A 119 9.18 -14.59 -17.69
N VAL A 120 8.65 -13.82 -16.74
CA VAL A 120 9.36 -13.41 -15.52
C VAL A 120 8.92 -14.32 -14.38
N THR A 121 9.90 -14.96 -13.75
CA THR A 121 9.71 -15.68 -12.49
C THR A 121 9.82 -14.69 -11.33
N LEU A 122 8.72 -14.48 -10.62
CA LEU A 122 8.66 -13.64 -9.42
C LEU A 122 8.74 -14.54 -8.20
N ALA A 123 9.68 -14.25 -7.32
CA ALA A 123 9.84 -14.98 -6.07
C ALA A 123 10.02 -13.99 -4.93
N PHE A 124 9.44 -14.31 -3.78
CA PHE A 124 9.63 -13.56 -2.55
C PHE A 124 9.58 -14.49 -1.34
N ASP A 125 10.34 -14.11 -0.31
CA ASP A 125 10.35 -14.82 0.96
C ASP A 125 9.36 -14.15 1.91
N ASP A 126 8.20 -14.76 2.06
CA ASP A 126 7.21 -14.34 3.06
C ASP A 126 7.67 -14.80 4.46
N MET A 127 7.65 -13.87 5.43
CA MET A 127 8.12 -14.16 6.79
C MET A 127 7.26 -15.19 7.53
N VAL A 128 6.03 -15.46 7.08
CA VAL A 128 5.08 -16.40 7.69
C VAL A 128 4.95 -17.67 6.86
N TYR A 129 4.79 -17.54 5.54
CA TYR A 129 4.52 -18.67 4.63
C TYR A 129 5.78 -19.21 3.92
N GLY A 130 6.93 -18.57 4.11
CA GLY A 130 8.20 -18.96 3.49
C GLY A 130 8.29 -18.54 2.02
N HIS A 131 9.09 -19.29 1.26
CA HIS A 131 9.34 -18.98 -0.14
C HIS A 131 8.10 -19.17 -1.01
N ILE A 132 7.73 -18.15 -1.78
CA ILE A 132 6.62 -18.16 -2.73
C ILE A 132 7.14 -17.75 -4.10
N GLU A 133 6.81 -18.54 -5.12
CA GLU A 133 7.20 -18.30 -6.52
C GLU A 133 5.98 -18.33 -7.44
N MET A 134 5.96 -17.46 -8.45
CA MET A 134 4.99 -17.51 -9.54
C MET A 134 5.54 -17.01 -10.88
N GLN A 135 4.88 -17.40 -11.97
CA GLN A 135 5.18 -16.94 -13.32
C GLN A 135 4.26 -15.79 -13.73
N SER A 136 4.86 -14.73 -14.28
CA SER A 136 4.15 -13.53 -14.70
C SER A 136 3.19 -13.76 -15.89
N ASP A 137 3.37 -14.84 -16.65
CA ASP A 137 2.53 -15.19 -17.82
C ASP A 137 1.04 -15.38 -17.48
N THR A 138 0.74 -15.65 -16.21
CA THR A 138 -0.63 -15.79 -15.71
C THR A 138 -1.26 -14.46 -15.28
N LEU A 139 -0.45 -13.41 -15.16
CA LEU A 139 -0.88 -12.10 -14.72
C LEU A 139 -1.34 -11.26 -15.91
N LYS A 140 -2.47 -10.59 -15.72
CA LYS A 140 -2.94 -9.55 -16.64
C LYS A 140 -2.24 -8.24 -16.34
N ASP A 141 -2.17 -7.39 -17.35
CA ASP A 141 -1.76 -5.98 -17.20
C ASP A 141 -2.58 -5.30 -16.09
N VAL A 142 -1.90 -4.46 -15.31
CA VAL A 142 -2.43 -3.92 -14.05
C VAL A 142 -2.87 -2.49 -14.26
N VAL A 143 -4.17 -2.22 -14.11
CA VAL A 143 -4.67 -0.83 -14.10
C VAL A 143 -4.04 -0.10 -12.91
N MET A 144 -3.27 0.95 -13.19
CA MET A 144 -2.63 1.80 -12.17
C MET A 144 -3.52 2.99 -11.81
N ILE A 145 -4.03 3.68 -12.83
CA ILE A 145 -4.94 4.82 -12.69
C ILE A 145 -6.21 4.48 -13.48
N LYS A 146 -7.36 4.55 -12.82
CA LYS A 146 -8.68 4.34 -13.43
C LYS A 146 -9.04 5.52 -14.36
N SER A 147 -10.05 5.35 -15.20
CA SER A 147 -10.55 6.41 -16.08
C SER A 147 -11.08 7.66 -15.34
N ASP A 148 -11.41 7.54 -14.06
CA ASP A 148 -11.80 8.66 -13.19
C ASP A 148 -10.60 9.41 -12.58
N GLY A 149 -9.36 9.00 -12.91
CA GLY A 149 -8.12 9.59 -12.43
C GLY A 149 -7.68 9.14 -11.03
N MET A 150 -8.44 8.26 -10.36
CA MET A 150 -8.05 7.71 -9.06
C MET A 150 -7.12 6.49 -9.25
N PRO A 151 -6.09 6.34 -8.41
CA PRO A 151 -5.22 5.17 -8.47
C PRO A 151 -5.95 3.91 -7.99
N THR A 152 -5.50 2.74 -8.44
CA THR A 152 -5.94 1.47 -7.88
C THR A 152 -5.12 1.10 -6.65
N TYR A 153 -5.68 0.21 -5.82
CA TYR A 153 -5.00 -0.30 -4.62
C TYR A 153 -3.59 -0.80 -4.90
N ASN A 154 -3.42 -1.73 -5.85
CA ASN A 154 -2.12 -2.37 -6.12
C ASN A 154 -1.03 -1.38 -6.57
N TYR A 155 -1.43 -0.26 -7.15
CA TYR A 155 -0.51 0.79 -7.54
C TYR A 155 -0.24 1.77 -6.40
N ALA A 156 -1.29 2.31 -5.78
CA ALA A 156 -1.16 3.31 -4.72
C ALA A 156 -0.32 2.80 -3.53
N VAL A 157 -0.50 1.55 -3.12
CA VAL A 157 0.25 0.98 -1.99
C VAL A 157 1.74 0.87 -2.27
N VAL A 158 2.16 0.59 -3.51
CA VAL A 158 3.58 0.54 -3.88
C VAL A 158 4.20 1.92 -3.77
N ILE A 159 3.52 2.93 -4.33
CA ILE A 159 3.99 4.32 -4.27
C ILE A 159 4.09 4.80 -2.83
N ASP A 160 3.07 4.54 -2.01
CA ASP A 160 3.04 5.01 -0.63
C ASP A 160 3.98 4.23 0.27
N ASP A 161 4.10 2.91 0.11
CA ASP A 161 5.04 2.12 0.91
C ASP A 161 6.48 2.58 0.64
N HIS A 162 6.86 2.79 -0.63
CA HIS A 162 8.17 3.33 -0.98
C HIS A 162 8.38 4.75 -0.45
N THR A 163 7.45 5.67 -0.75
CA THR A 163 7.61 7.10 -0.38
C THR A 163 7.48 7.36 1.12
N MET A 164 6.89 6.44 1.90
CA MET A 164 6.86 6.48 3.37
C MET A 164 8.00 5.67 4.01
N GLY A 165 8.88 5.06 3.20
CA GLY A 165 10.01 4.25 3.67
C GLY A 165 9.58 3.01 4.45
N ILE A 166 8.48 2.37 4.06
CA ILE A 166 7.99 1.14 4.72
C ILE A 166 8.98 0.02 4.46
N THR A 167 9.39 -0.63 5.54
CA THR A 167 10.40 -1.71 5.51
C THR A 167 9.77 -3.09 5.60
N HIS A 168 8.63 -3.22 6.29
CA HIS A 168 7.93 -4.49 6.44
C HIS A 168 6.43 -4.28 6.20
N VAL A 169 5.85 -5.14 5.37
CA VAL A 169 4.43 -5.13 5.02
C VAL A 169 3.76 -6.31 5.72
N ILE A 170 3.08 -6.03 6.84
CA ILE A 170 2.32 -7.04 7.58
C ILE A 170 0.83 -6.84 7.28
N ARG A 171 0.19 -7.82 6.64
CA ARG A 171 -1.21 -7.78 6.18
C ARG A 171 -1.84 -9.18 6.15
N GLY A 172 -3.15 -9.25 5.89
CA GLY A 172 -3.89 -10.51 5.76
C GLY A 172 -3.44 -11.37 4.58
N GLU A 173 -3.63 -12.70 4.71
CA GLU A 173 -3.22 -13.69 3.71
C GLU A 173 -3.93 -13.54 2.36
N ASP A 174 -5.12 -12.93 2.35
CA ASP A 174 -5.91 -12.61 1.16
C ASP A 174 -5.14 -11.68 0.20
N HIS A 175 -4.16 -10.92 0.73
CA HIS A 175 -3.28 -10.07 -0.06
C HIS A 175 -2.04 -10.76 -0.62
N ILE A 176 -1.75 -12.03 -0.32
CA ILE A 176 -0.58 -12.75 -0.88
C ILE A 176 -0.63 -12.73 -2.42
N SER A 177 -1.83 -12.92 -2.99
CA SER A 177 -2.04 -12.88 -4.45
C SER A 177 -1.78 -11.51 -5.09
N ASN A 178 -1.70 -10.44 -4.29
CA ASN A 178 -1.37 -9.10 -4.75
C ASN A 178 0.13 -8.82 -4.73
N THR A 179 0.90 -9.50 -3.88
CA THR A 179 2.35 -9.27 -3.73
C THR A 179 3.11 -9.33 -5.05
N PRO A 180 2.92 -10.32 -5.94
CA PRO A 180 3.65 -10.37 -7.21
C PRO A 180 3.37 -9.17 -8.13
N LYS A 181 2.13 -8.68 -8.15
CA LYS A 181 1.76 -7.50 -8.95
C LYS A 181 2.44 -6.25 -8.42
N GLN A 182 2.58 -6.15 -7.10
CA GLN A 182 3.22 -5.02 -6.43
C GLN A 182 4.74 -5.06 -6.67
N LEU A 183 5.37 -6.23 -6.54
CA LEU A 183 6.80 -6.42 -6.81
C LEU A 183 7.16 -6.02 -8.25
N LEU A 184 6.35 -6.40 -9.24
CA LEU A 184 6.57 -5.97 -10.63
C LEU A 184 6.59 -4.44 -10.80
N ILE A 185 5.78 -3.72 -10.02
CA ILE A 185 5.75 -2.25 -10.05
C ILE A 185 6.98 -1.68 -9.35
N TYR A 186 7.41 -2.26 -8.22
CA TYR A 186 8.69 -1.93 -7.57
C TYR A 186 9.87 -2.11 -8.53
N ASP A 187 9.98 -3.28 -9.17
CA ASP A 187 11.02 -3.59 -10.15
C ASP A 187 11.00 -2.60 -11.32
N ALA A 188 9.80 -2.30 -11.84
CA ALA A 188 9.63 -1.36 -12.93
C ALA A 188 10.05 0.07 -12.56
N LEU A 189 9.88 0.48 -11.31
CA LEU A 189 10.31 1.80 -10.81
C LEU A 189 11.77 1.80 -10.36
N GLY A 190 12.42 0.64 -10.29
CA GLY A 190 13.79 0.48 -9.81
C GLY A 190 13.89 0.74 -8.30
N TRP A 191 12.90 0.27 -7.54
CA TRP A 191 12.78 0.45 -6.10
C TRP A 191 12.98 -0.88 -5.36
N GLU A 192 13.32 -0.77 -4.07
CA GLU A 192 13.40 -1.88 -3.10
C GLU A 192 12.22 -1.84 -2.13
#